data_AF-A0A966PRY8-F1
#
_entry.id   AF-A0A966PRY8-F1
#
_cell.length_a   1.000
_cell.length_b   1.000
_cell.length_c   1.000
_cell.angle_alpha   90.00
_cell.angle_beta   90.00
_cell.angle_gamma   90.00
#
_symmetry.space_group_name_H-M   'P 1'
#
loop_
_entity.id
_entity.type
_entity.pdbx_description
1 polymer ?
#
loop_
_entity_poly.entity_id
_entity_poly.type
_entity_poly.pdbx_seq_one_letter_code
_entity_poly.pdbx_strand_id
1 'polypeptide(L)'
;MRSDSKGSTTISAQILVGGKPRTLTGVGNGPIDAFVHALRGEFGVVFDVKDYVEHALSQGSEAMAVAYIEGADAEGNVRWGVGTDPSTITASLRAVLCAFERQGVAG
;
A
#
# COMPACT_ATOMS: atom_id res chain seq x y z
N MET A 1 5.74 1.02 11.80
CA MET A 1 4.31 1.22 12.13
C MET A 1 4.19 1.48 13.62
N ARG A 2 3.41 2.47 14.03
CA ARG A 2 2.99 2.68 15.42
C ARG A 2 1.47 2.73 15.46
N SER A 3 0.86 1.98 16.38
CA SER A 3 -0.58 2.01 16.63
C SER A 3 -0.82 2.58 18.02
N ASP A 4 -1.75 3.53 18.14
CA ASP A 4 -2.13 4.11 19.43
C ASP A 4 -3.41 3.45 19.99
N SER A 5 -3.67 3.68 21.28
CA SER A 5 -4.86 3.17 21.98
C SER A 5 -6.18 3.79 21.51
N LYS A 6 -6.16 4.67 20.50
CA LYS A 6 -7.35 5.28 19.88
C LYS A 6 -7.68 4.69 18.51
N GLY A 7 -6.96 3.66 18.06
CA GLY A 7 -7.23 2.97 16.79
C GLY A 7 -6.60 3.64 15.56
N SER A 8 -5.71 4.61 15.76
CA SER A 8 -4.98 5.26 14.67
C SER A 8 -3.65 4.57 14.41
N THR A 9 -3.35 4.32 13.14
CA THR A 9 -2.10 3.76 12.65
C THR A 9 -1.31 4.82 11.90
N THR A 10 -0.06 5.04 12.31
CA THR A 10 0.88 5.89 11.56
C THR A 10 1.91 5.04 10.82
N ILE A 11 2.12 5.38 9.55
CA ILE A 11 3.19 4.81 8.72
C ILE A 11 4.17 5.90 8.29
N SER A 12 5.46 5.54 8.29
CA SER A 12 6.50 6.26 7.56
C SER A 12 7.15 5.25 6.63
N ALA A 13 7.17 5.57 5.34
CA ALA A 13 7.65 4.69 4.28
C ALA A 13 8.62 5.45 3.38
N GLN A 14 9.70 4.80 2.96
CA GLN A 14 10.60 5.35 1.95
C GLN A 14 10.32 4.67 0.62
N ILE A 15 10.01 5.45 -0.42
CA ILE A 15 9.81 4.97 -1.78
C ILE A 15 10.81 5.65 -2.73
N LEU A 16 10.94 5.12 -3.93
CA LEU A 16 11.72 5.76 -5.00
C LEU A 16 10.76 6.45 -5.96
N VAL A 17 10.98 7.75 -6.19
CA VAL A 17 10.23 8.54 -7.19
C VAL A 17 11.23 9.10 -8.18
N GLY A 18 11.15 8.69 -9.45
CA GLY A 18 12.16 9.04 -10.46
C GLY A 18 13.58 8.66 -10.05
N GLY A 19 13.75 7.53 -9.37
CA GLY A 19 15.04 7.05 -8.85
C GLY A 19 15.57 7.76 -7.60
N LYS A 20 14.84 8.75 -7.06
CA LYS A 20 15.24 9.47 -5.84
C LYS A 20 14.43 9.00 -4.63
N PRO A 21 15.08 8.71 -3.48
CA PRO A 21 14.37 8.38 -2.25
C PRO A 21 13.47 9.53 -1.80
N ARG A 22 12.22 9.18 -1.43
CA ARG A 22 11.26 10.08 -0.80
C ARG A 22 10.64 9.41 0.41
N THR A 23 10.49 10.17 1.48
CA THR A 23 9.85 9.71 2.72
C THR A 23 8.42 10.18 2.74
N LEU A 24 7.48 9.23 2.76
CA LEU A 24 6.06 9.47 2.91
C LEU A 24 5.65 9.21 4.36
N THR A 25 4.73 10.02 4.87
CA THR A 25 4.11 9.80 6.17
C THR A 25 2.60 9.89 6.02
N GLY A 26 1.88 8.95 6.62
CA GLY A 26 0.43 8.95 6.59
C GLY A 26 -0.15 8.33 7.85
N VAL A 27 -1.40 8.68 8.10
CA VAL A 27 -2.17 8.27 9.28
C VAL A 27 -3.51 7.74 8.78
N GLY A 28 -3.95 6.61 9.33
CA GLY A 28 -5.20 5.98 8.93
C GLY A 28 -5.66 4.94 9.95
N ASN A 29 -6.77 4.28 9.69
CA ASN A 29 -7.35 3.27 10.59
C ASN A 29 -6.59 1.93 10.57
N GLY A 30 -5.58 1.80 9.70
CA GLY A 30 -4.71 0.64 9.55
C GLY A 30 -3.52 0.96 8.64
N PRO A 31 -2.59 0.01 8.44
CA PRO A 31 -1.36 0.27 7.66
C PRO A 31 -1.65 0.57 6.19
N ILE A 32 -2.60 -0.14 5.56
CA ILE A 32 -3.03 0.11 4.17
C ILE A 32 -3.61 1.52 4.04
N ASP A 33 -4.59 1.86 4.88
CA ASP A 33 -5.27 3.16 4.87
C ASP A 33 -4.29 4.31 5.11
N ALA A 34 -3.40 4.17 6.10
CA ALA A 34 -2.35 5.15 6.39
C ALA A 34 -1.41 5.35 5.19
N PHE A 35 -1.06 4.28 4.48
CA PHE A 35 -0.17 4.37 3.32
C PHE A 35 -0.88 4.98 2.10
N VAL A 36 -2.16 4.66 1.88
CA VAL A 36 -2.99 5.29 0.86
C VAL A 36 -3.11 6.80 1.11
N HIS A 37 -3.34 7.23 2.35
CA HIS A 37 -3.33 8.65 2.70
C HIS A 37 -1.97 9.30 2.43
N ALA A 38 -0.87 8.61 2.71
CA ALA A 38 0.48 9.11 2.42
C ALA A 38 0.70 9.32 0.90
N LEU A 39 0.25 8.38 0.07
CA LEU A 39 0.35 8.47 -1.39
C LEU A 39 -0.51 9.61 -1.95
N ARG A 40 -1.78 9.70 -1.53
CA ARG A 40 -2.68 10.79 -1.93
C ARG A 40 -2.10 12.15 -1.55
N GLY A 41 -1.54 12.26 -0.34
CA GLY A 41 -0.94 13.49 0.17
C GLY A 41 0.29 13.94 -0.62
N GLU A 42 1.18 13.01 -1.01
CA GLU A 42 2.38 13.34 -1.79
C GLU A 42 2.07 13.69 -3.23
N PHE A 43 1.19 12.93 -3.89
CA PHE A 43 0.98 13.03 -5.34
C PHE A 43 -0.25 13.88 -5.73
N GLY A 44 -1.10 14.26 -4.77
CA GLY A 44 -2.29 15.08 -5.03
C GLY A 44 -3.34 14.39 -5.91
N VAL A 45 -3.43 13.06 -5.85
CA VAL A 45 -4.34 12.24 -6.66
C VAL A 45 -5.40 11.54 -5.80
N VAL A 46 -6.49 11.12 -6.45
CA VAL A 46 -7.44 10.16 -5.87
C VAL A 46 -6.96 8.75 -6.15
N PHE A 47 -6.95 7.92 -5.11
CA PHE A 47 -6.65 6.49 -5.24
C PHE A 47 -7.36 5.73 -4.14
N ASP A 48 -8.39 4.97 -4.48
CA ASP A 48 -9.17 4.17 -3.52
C ASP A 48 -8.78 2.69 -3.58
N VAL A 49 -8.72 2.04 -2.42
CA VAL A 49 -8.69 0.58 -2.32
C VAL A 49 -10.13 0.08 -2.26
N LYS A 50 -10.52 -0.78 -3.21
CA LYS A 50 -11.88 -1.33 -3.32
C LYS A 50 -12.00 -2.74 -2.76
N ASP A 51 -10.97 -3.56 -2.98
CA ASP A 51 -10.91 -4.92 -2.46
C ASP A 51 -9.46 -5.28 -2.07
N TYR A 52 -9.37 -6.22 -1.14
CA TYR A 52 -8.13 -6.73 -0.57
C TYR A 52 -8.25 -8.23 -0.31
N VAL A 53 -7.32 -8.99 -0.88
CA VAL A 53 -7.17 -10.41 -0.59
C VAL A 53 -5.72 -10.70 -0.25
N GLU A 54 -5.48 -11.50 0.78
CA GLU A 54 -4.14 -11.96 1.15
C GLU A 54 -4.18 -13.43 1.53
N HIS A 55 -3.10 -14.14 1.21
CA HIS A 55 -2.86 -15.49 1.71
C HIS A 55 -1.37 -15.79 1.83
N ALA A 56 -1.06 -16.85 2.56
CA ALA A 56 0.30 -17.40 2.62
C ALA A 56 0.61 -18.22 1.36
N LEU A 57 1.76 -17.98 0.75
CA LEU A 57 2.31 -18.77 -0.36
C LEU A 57 2.99 -20.06 0.12
N SER A 58 3.50 -20.05 1.35
CA SER A 58 4.20 -21.17 1.97
C SER A 58 3.85 -21.27 3.46
N GLN A 59 4.22 -22.38 4.09
CA GLN A 59 3.98 -22.62 5.51
C GLN A 59 5.30 -22.66 6.28
N GLY A 60 5.21 -22.52 7.61
CA GLY A 60 6.38 -22.57 8.50
C GLY A 60 6.97 -21.19 8.79
N SER A 61 8.11 -21.15 9.47
CA SER A 61 8.77 -19.90 9.89
C SER A 61 9.31 -19.06 8.73
N GLU A 62 9.38 -19.62 7.53
CA GLU A 62 9.77 -18.95 6.28
C GLU A 62 8.57 -18.74 5.35
N ALA A 63 7.37 -18.65 5.93
CA ALA A 63 6.15 -18.38 5.18
C ALA A 63 6.25 -17.02 4.46
N MET A 64 5.99 -17.04 3.16
CA MET A 64 5.81 -15.85 2.35
C MET A 64 4.33 -15.47 2.31
N ALA A 65 4.01 -14.19 2.45
CA ALA A 65 2.68 -13.66 2.19
C ALA A 65 2.58 -13.13 0.75
N VAL A 66 1.38 -13.22 0.18
CA VAL A 66 1.00 -12.52 -1.05
C VAL A 66 -0.29 -11.74 -0.82
N ALA A 67 -0.29 -10.48 -1.22
CA ALA A 67 -1.45 -9.60 -1.17
C ALA A 67 -1.84 -9.12 -2.57
N TYR A 68 -3.14 -8.97 -2.78
CA TYR A 68 -3.79 -8.48 -4.00
C TYR A 68 -4.66 -7.28 -3.60
N ILE A 69 -4.49 -6.16 -4.30
CA ILE A 69 -5.21 -4.91 -4.05
C ILE A 69 -5.93 -4.49 -5.32
N GLU A 70 -7.24 -4.27 -5.22
CA GLU A 70 -8.02 -3.60 -6.25
C GLU A 70 -7.95 -2.09 -6.02
N GLY A 71 -7.21 -1.36 -6.85
CA GLY A 71 -7.06 0.09 -6.76
C GLY A 71 -7.86 0.83 -7.84
N ALA A 72 -8.55 1.90 -7.49
CA ALA A 72 -9.32 2.73 -8.41
C ALA A 72 -8.87 4.20 -8.40
N ASP A 73 -8.81 4.82 -9.58
CA ASP A 73 -8.58 6.27 -9.75
C ASP A 73 -9.88 7.09 -9.58
N ALA A 74 -9.80 8.41 -9.80
CA ALA A 74 -10.94 9.33 -9.65
C ALA A 74 -12.08 9.01 -10.63
N GLU A 75 -11.73 8.50 -11.81
CA GLU A 75 -12.65 8.13 -12.89
C GLU A 75 -13.27 6.74 -12.65
N GLY A 76 -12.81 6.01 -11.64
CA GLY A 76 -13.26 4.67 -11.30
C GLY A 76 -12.60 3.58 -12.14
N ASN A 77 -11.52 3.87 -12.87
CA ASN A 77 -10.76 2.84 -13.57
C ASN A 77 -10.05 1.96 -12.55
N VAL A 78 -10.29 0.66 -12.66
CA VAL A 78 -9.77 -0.33 -11.73
C VAL A 78 -8.49 -0.95 -12.27
N ARG A 79 -7.46 -1.03 -11.41
CA ARG A 79 -6.23 -1.77 -11.68
C ARG A 79 -5.79 -2.54 -10.44
N TRP A 80 -5.42 -3.79 -10.65
CA TRP A 80 -4.96 -4.68 -9.59
C TRP A 80 -3.45 -4.57 -9.37
N GLY A 81 -3.05 -4.50 -8.11
CA GLY A 81 -1.66 -4.58 -7.67
C GLY A 81 -1.42 -5.87 -6.89
N VAL A 82 -0.19 -6.38 -6.98
CA VAL A 82 0.24 -7.60 -6.28
C VAL A 82 1.54 -7.31 -5.54
N GLY A 83 1.65 -7.82 -4.31
CA GLY A 83 2.84 -7.69 -3.50
C GLY A 83 3.13 -8.96 -2.74
N THR A 84 4.40 -9.34 -2.65
CA THR A 84 4.86 -10.47 -1.85
C THR A 84 5.95 -10.03 -0.89
N ASP A 85 5.92 -10.59 0.32
CA ASP A 85 6.93 -10.37 1.36
C ASP A 85 6.73 -11.40 2.49
N PRO A 86 7.78 -11.76 3.27
CA PRO A 86 7.58 -12.54 4.49
C PRO A 86 6.64 -11.87 5.52
N SER A 87 6.54 -10.54 5.49
CA SER A 87 5.58 -9.79 6.29
C SER A 87 4.28 -9.54 5.51
N THR A 88 3.14 -9.95 6.08
CA THR A 88 1.81 -9.61 5.54
C THR A 88 1.60 -8.10 5.38
N ILE A 89 2.09 -7.32 6.33
CA ILE A 89 2.05 -5.85 6.25
C ILE A 89 2.87 -5.37 5.06
N THR A 90 4.11 -5.82 4.91
CA THR A 90 4.93 -5.37 3.77
C THR A 90 4.37 -5.85 2.43
N ALA A 91 3.84 -7.08 2.35
CA ALA A 91 3.21 -7.62 1.15
C ALA A 91 2.01 -6.76 0.72
N SER A 92 1.12 -6.41 1.66
CA SER A 92 -0.01 -5.51 1.39
C SER A 92 0.41 -4.10 0.97
N LEU A 93 1.43 -3.51 1.60
CA LEU A 93 1.95 -2.19 1.20
C LEU A 93 2.56 -2.21 -0.21
N ARG A 94 3.27 -3.29 -0.57
CA ARG A 94 3.79 -3.49 -1.93
C ARG A 94 2.66 -3.65 -2.95
N ALA A 95 1.60 -4.37 -2.61
CA ALA A 95 0.43 -4.52 -3.46
C ALA A 95 -0.28 -3.18 -3.71
N VAL A 96 -0.42 -2.35 -2.67
CA VAL A 96 -0.96 -0.98 -2.78
C VAL A 96 -0.09 -0.14 -3.71
N LEU A 97 1.22 -0.13 -3.51
CA LEU A 97 2.14 0.64 -4.36
C LEU A 97 2.06 0.17 -5.83
N CYS A 98 2.04 -1.14 -6.05
CA CYS A 98 1.89 -1.72 -7.39
C CYS A 98 0.56 -1.28 -8.05
N ALA A 99 -0.56 -1.32 -7.32
CA ALA A 99 -1.86 -0.88 -7.82
C ALA A 99 -1.86 0.62 -8.15
N PHE A 100 -1.20 1.43 -7.31
CA PHE A 100 -1.06 2.87 -7.46
C PHE A 100 -0.20 3.25 -8.68
N GLU A 101 0.98 2.66 -8.83
CA GLU A 101 1.88 2.90 -9.97
C GLU A 101 1.20 2.57 -11.30
N ARG A 102 0.43 1.49 -11.33
CA ARG A 102 -0.33 1.07 -12.51
C ARG A 102 -1.38 2.08 -12.94
N GLN A 103 -1.84 2.98 -12.05
CA GLN A 103 -2.75 4.06 -12.42
C GLN A 103 -2.13 5.06 -13.40
N GLY A 104 -0.81 5.04 -13.57
CA GLY A 104 -0.07 5.97 -14.43
C GLY A 104 0.35 7.26 -13.71
N VAL A 105 0.34 7.24 -12.37
CA VAL A 105 0.68 8.41 -11.53
C VAL A 105 2.19 8.52 -11.30
N ALA A 106 2.96 7.45 -11.52
CA ALA A 106 4.41 7.42 -11.37
C ALA A 106 5.09 7.30 -12.75
N GLY A 107 5.27 8.44 -13.42
CA GLY A 107 6.08 8.62 -14.62
C GLY A 107 6.88 9.91 -14.53
#